data_AF-A0A2T5VET5-F1
#
_entry.id   AF-A0A2T5VET5-F1
#
_cell.length_a   1.000
_cell.length_b   1.000
_cell.length_c   1.000
_cell.angle_alpha   90.00
_cell.angle_beta   90.00
_cell.angle_gamma   90.00
#
_symmetry.space_group_name_H-M   'P 1'
#
loop_
_entity.id
_entity.type
_entity.pdbx_description
1 polymer ?
#
loop_
_entity_poly.entity_id
_entity_poly.type
_entity_poly.pdbx_seq_one_letter_code
_entity_poly.pdbx_strand_id
1 'polypeptide(L)'
;MRNGPSPVSMPTAGADRTEHRHDEEAHTAGHTLILANPTSGGFDAKALRRIAARLRDAGRTVELRLTTHAGEIGEICSDPQLAVDVLVIAGGDGSINEALTGFQSILAPPALAVVPCGTANVLAQELGLPSRPDRIADMILRRRTKNLHYGLADGRPFLLMVSAGFDALVVHTVPLTLKRRLGKLAYVITAFKQATRPRHSDLVVEADGEQITCRLAVITKAAHYGGPFVICGKANVSEPGLYLVALTNDRIPSLVRAGVALLRGRMERCRDVVIRPLTRATVTSAAPVAAQIDGDPFGITPLTIEQGPRSLTMIVP
;
A
#
# COMPACT_ATOMS: atom_id res chain seq x y z
N MET A 1 -34.78 -64.17 37.74
CA MET A 1 -33.93 -64.68 36.64
C MET A 1 -33.37 -63.48 35.89
N ARG A 2 -32.05 -63.46 35.69
CA ARG A 2 -31.25 -62.40 35.05
C ARG A 2 -31.54 -62.34 33.55
N ASN A 3 -31.33 -61.17 32.94
CA ASN A 3 -30.89 -60.88 31.56
C ASN A 3 -30.91 -59.33 31.46
N GLY A 4 -29.81 -58.57 31.50
CA GLY A 4 -28.59 -58.58 30.69
C GLY A 4 -28.65 -57.36 29.74
N PRO A 5 -27.77 -56.33 29.86
CA PRO A 5 -27.91 -55.11 29.06
C PRO A 5 -27.26 -55.25 27.68
N SER A 6 -27.91 -54.65 26.67
CA SER A 6 -27.48 -54.59 25.26
C SER A 6 -26.14 -53.86 25.07
N PRO A 7 -25.34 -54.22 24.04
CA PRO A 7 -24.05 -53.60 23.79
C PRO A 7 -24.18 -52.26 23.06
N VAL A 8 -23.34 -51.30 23.47
CA VAL A 8 -23.11 -50.01 22.82
C VAL A 8 -22.23 -50.22 21.59
N SER A 9 -22.70 -49.77 20.43
CA SER A 9 -21.95 -49.74 19.17
C SER A 9 -20.97 -48.57 19.14
N MET A 10 -19.68 -48.86 18.99
CA MET A 10 -18.64 -47.89 18.62
C MET A 10 -18.76 -47.53 17.13
N PRO A 11 -18.65 -46.26 16.72
CA PRO A 11 -18.47 -45.93 15.30
C PRO A 11 -17.00 -46.15 14.90
N THR A 12 -16.83 -46.81 13.76
CA THR A 12 -15.57 -47.07 13.07
C THR A 12 -14.95 -45.77 12.55
N ALA A 13 -13.67 -45.55 12.87
CA ALA A 13 -12.84 -44.52 12.26
C ALA A 13 -12.59 -44.85 10.78
N GLY A 14 -13.03 -43.97 9.88
CA GLY A 14 -12.86 -44.20 8.44
C GLY A 14 -13.49 -43.12 7.55
N ALA A 15 -13.27 -41.84 7.84
CA ALA A 15 -13.63 -40.75 6.93
C ALA A 15 -12.87 -39.47 7.31
N ASP A 16 -11.57 -39.40 7.01
CA ASP A 16 -10.81 -38.14 7.20
C ASP A 16 -9.57 -38.02 6.28
N ARG A 17 -9.55 -38.74 5.15
CA ARG A 17 -8.41 -38.68 4.20
C ARG A 17 -8.78 -38.23 2.79
N THR A 18 -10.07 -38.19 2.47
CA THR A 18 -10.56 -37.80 1.15
C THR A 18 -10.91 -36.31 1.06
N GLU A 19 -11.39 -35.67 2.13
CA GLU A 19 -11.71 -34.23 2.11
C GLU A 19 -10.45 -33.35 2.03
N HIS A 20 -9.36 -33.72 2.70
CA HIS A 20 -8.11 -32.97 2.62
C HIS A 20 -7.43 -32.98 1.24
N ARG A 21 -7.69 -34.00 0.40
CA ARG A 21 -7.11 -34.08 -0.95
C ARG A 21 -7.82 -33.15 -1.95
N HIS A 22 -9.12 -32.95 -1.82
CA HIS A 22 -9.90 -32.11 -2.74
C HIS A 22 -9.60 -30.61 -2.58
N ASP A 23 -9.27 -30.15 -1.36
CA ASP A 23 -8.86 -28.76 -1.11
C ASP A 23 -7.44 -28.44 -1.59
N GLU A 24 -6.53 -29.43 -1.56
CA GLU A 24 -5.16 -29.30 -2.11
C GLU A 24 -5.15 -29.32 -3.65
N GLU A 25 -5.96 -30.17 -4.30
CA GLU A 25 -6.01 -30.26 -5.76
C GLU A 25 -6.62 -29.00 -6.40
N ALA A 26 -7.61 -28.35 -5.77
CA ALA A 26 -8.21 -27.11 -6.26
C ALA A 26 -7.29 -25.88 -6.17
N HIS A 27 -6.30 -25.87 -5.27
CA HIS A 27 -5.33 -24.77 -5.15
C HIS A 27 -4.26 -24.75 -6.26
N THR A 28 -4.14 -25.84 -7.01
CA THR A 28 -2.99 -26.10 -7.89
C THR A 28 -3.21 -25.59 -9.32
N ALA A 29 -4.47 -25.53 -9.81
CA ALA A 29 -4.80 -25.24 -11.22
C ALA A 29 -5.18 -23.77 -11.54
N GLY A 30 -4.62 -22.79 -10.83
CA GLY A 30 -4.97 -21.38 -11.04
C GLY A 30 -4.09 -20.62 -12.05
N HIS A 31 -4.69 -19.69 -12.77
CA HIS A 31 -4.03 -18.77 -13.69
C HIS A 31 -3.39 -17.59 -12.95
N THR A 32 -2.10 -17.37 -13.17
CA THR A 32 -1.31 -16.28 -12.58
C THR A 32 -0.73 -15.40 -13.67
N LEU A 33 -1.03 -14.11 -13.63
CA LEU A 33 -0.39 -13.11 -14.48
C LEU A 33 0.63 -12.32 -13.66
N ILE A 34 1.87 -12.28 -14.11
CA ILE A 34 2.91 -11.42 -13.56
C ILE A 34 3.08 -10.22 -14.49
N LEU A 35 2.71 -9.03 -14.02
CA LEU A 35 2.99 -7.76 -14.68
C LEU A 35 4.21 -7.13 -14.04
N ALA A 36 5.27 -6.90 -14.82
CA ALA A 36 6.51 -6.34 -14.31
C ALA A 36 6.85 -5.02 -14.97
N ASN A 37 7.13 -4.00 -14.15
CA ASN A 37 7.64 -2.72 -14.62
C ASN A 37 9.18 -2.77 -14.72
N PRO A 38 9.77 -2.86 -15.93
CA PRO A 38 11.21 -2.99 -16.10
C PRO A 38 12.00 -1.74 -15.69
N THR A 39 11.34 -0.60 -15.50
CA THR A 39 11.98 0.66 -15.07
C THR A 39 12.11 0.79 -13.54
N SER A 40 11.58 -0.18 -12.79
CA SER A 40 11.67 -0.21 -11.33
C SER A 40 13.13 -0.41 -10.87
N GLY A 41 13.55 0.30 -9.82
CA GLY A 41 14.96 0.36 -9.42
C GLY A 41 15.61 -0.97 -9.02
N GLY A 42 14.83 -1.95 -8.59
CA GLY A 42 15.25 -3.31 -8.22
C GLY A 42 14.73 -4.39 -9.16
N PHE A 43 14.39 -4.05 -10.41
CA PHE A 43 13.95 -5.04 -11.39
C PHE A 43 15.03 -6.10 -11.65
N ASP A 44 14.67 -7.38 -11.47
CA ASP A 44 15.52 -8.53 -11.78
C ASP A 44 14.72 -9.54 -12.60
N ALA A 45 14.95 -9.54 -13.92
CA ALA A 45 14.30 -10.46 -14.84
C ALA A 45 14.61 -11.94 -14.51
N LYS A 46 15.79 -12.26 -13.96
CA LYS A 46 16.15 -13.63 -13.57
C LYS A 46 15.37 -14.05 -12.34
N ALA A 47 15.19 -13.16 -11.37
CA ALA A 47 14.31 -13.40 -10.22
C ALA A 47 12.87 -13.68 -10.64
N LEU A 48 12.30 -12.87 -11.53
CA LEU A 48 10.93 -13.06 -12.01
C LEU A 48 10.77 -14.37 -12.76
N ARG A 49 11.74 -14.75 -13.60
CA ARG A 49 11.73 -16.06 -14.28
C ARG A 49 11.81 -17.22 -13.30
N ARG A 50 12.60 -17.12 -12.22
CA ARG A 50 12.65 -18.14 -11.16
C ARG A 50 11.31 -18.27 -10.43
N ILE A 51 10.67 -17.15 -10.09
CA ILE A 51 9.33 -17.15 -9.49
C ILE A 51 8.34 -17.84 -10.44
N ALA A 52 8.29 -17.41 -11.70
CA ALA A 52 7.39 -17.96 -12.69
C ALA A 52 7.63 -19.47 -12.92
N ALA A 53 8.89 -19.91 -13.00
CA ALA A 53 9.23 -21.33 -13.12
C ALA A 53 8.72 -22.14 -11.93
N ARG A 54 8.99 -21.70 -10.71
CA ARG A 54 8.54 -22.39 -9.49
C ARG A 54 7.02 -22.48 -9.38
N LEU A 55 6.30 -21.44 -9.82
CA LEU A 55 4.84 -21.46 -9.89
C LEU A 55 4.33 -22.47 -10.93
N ARG A 56 4.98 -22.56 -12.11
CA ARG A 56 4.66 -23.55 -13.15
C ARG A 56 4.97 -24.98 -12.71
N ASP A 57 6.10 -25.19 -12.04
CA ASP A 57 6.50 -26.49 -11.50
C ASP A 57 5.50 -26.99 -10.44
N ALA A 58 4.82 -26.06 -9.76
CA ALA A 58 3.71 -26.33 -8.85
C ALA A 58 2.34 -26.41 -9.55
N GLY A 59 2.29 -26.57 -10.88
CA GLY A 59 1.07 -26.81 -11.65
C GLY A 59 0.26 -25.57 -12.06
N ARG A 60 0.73 -24.35 -11.78
CA ARG A 60 0.03 -23.11 -12.12
C ARG A 60 0.24 -22.74 -13.59
N THR A 61 -0.79 -22.22 -14.25
CA THR A 61 -0.61 -21.51 -15.52
C THR A 61 -0.05 -20.12 -15.22
N VAL A 62 1.14 -19.80 -15.77
CA VAL A 62 1.81 -18.52 -15.46
C VAL A 62 2.19 -17.78 -16.73
N GLU A 63 1.64 -16.58 -16.86
CA GLU A 63 2.04 -15.59 -17.84
C GLU A 63 2.94 -14.53 -17.19
N LEU A 64 4.00 -14.12 -17.88
CA LEU A 64 4.89 -13.03 -17.45
C LEU A 64 4.94 -11.98 -18.55
N ARG A 65 4.44 -10.78 -18.27
CA ARG A 65 4.45 -9.63 -19.18
C ARG A 65 5.29 -8.51 -18.59
N LEU A 66 6.11 -7.87 -19.44
CA LEU A 66 6.82 -6.65 -19.11
C LEU A 66 6.01 -5.48 -19.64
N THR A 67 5.80 -4.46 -18.83
CA THR A 67 5.17 -3.22 -19.31
C THR A 67 6.14 -2.43 -20.18
N THR A 68 5.57 -1.68 -21.10
CA THR A 68 6.23 -0.89 -22.14
C THR A 68 6.10 0.62 -21.90
N HIS A 69 5.06 1.06 -21.16
CA HIS A 69 4.89 2.45 -20.76
C HIS A 69 4.28 2.59 -19.35
N ALA A 70 4.35 3.81 -18.81
CA ALA A 70 3.66 4.16 -17.57
C ALA A 70 2.14 4.13 -17.77
N GLY A 71 1.40 3.65 -16.78
CA GLY A 71 -0.06 3.52 -16.85
C GLY A 71 -0.57 2.19 -17.41
N GLU A 72 0.27 1.43 -18.12
CA GLU A 72 -0.13 0.15 -18.74
C GLU A 72 -0.66 -0.87 -17.72
N ILE A 73 -0.13 -0.86 -16.48
CA ILE A 73 -0.65 -1.72 -15.41
C ILE A 73 -2.11 -1.37 -15.12
N GLY A 74 -2.42 -0.08 -14.99
CA GLY A 74 -3.77 0.39 -14.74
C GLY A 74 -4.72 0.08 -15.89
N GLU A 75 -4.26 0.24 -17.13
CA GLU A 75 -5.02 -0.11 -18.33
C GLU A 75 -5.41 -1.59 -18.34
N ILE A 76 -4.44 -2.50 -18.14
CA ILE A 76 -4.69 -3.94 -18.05
C ILE A 76 -5.62 -4.27 -16.87
N CYS A 77 -5.41 -3.64 -15.72
CA CYS A 77 -6.22 -3.89 -14.52
C CYS A 77 -7.64 -3.33 -14.61
N SER A 78 -7.90 -2.41 -15.56
CA SER A 78 -9.23 -1.86 -15.81
C SER A 78 -10.08 -2.71 -16.76
N ASP A 79 -9.47 -3.70 -17.43
CA ASP A 79 -10.16 -4.58 -18.35
C ASP A 79 -11.07 -5.56 -17.59
N PRO A 80 -12.41 -5.49 -17.77
CA PRO A 80 -13.34 -6.43 -17.14
C PRO A 80 -13.15 -7.88 -17.62
N GLN A 81 -12.42 -8.10 -18.72
CA GLN A 81 -12.08 -9.42 -19.24
C GLN A 81 -10.79 -9.99 -18.65
N LEU A 82 -10.13 -9.29 -17.71
CA LEU A 82 -8.94 -9.79 -17.02
C LEU A 82 -9.29 -11.02 -16.16
N ALA A 83 -9.22 -12.20 -16.77
CA ALA A 83 -9.56 -13.48 -16.17
C ALA A 83 -8.31 -14.18 -15.63
N VAL A 84 -7.86 -13.76 -14.44
CA VAL A 84 -6.74 -14.37 -13.72
C VAL A 84 -7.14 -14.61 -12.26
N ASP A 85 -6.61 -15.66 -11.62
CA ASP A 85 -6.85 -15.92 -10.20
C ASP A 85 -5.96 -15.06 -9.31
N VAL A 86 -4.74 -14.83 -9.77
CA VAL A 86 -3.71 -14.05 -9.07
C VAL A 86 -3.05 -13.11 -10.05
N LEU A 87 -3.09 -11.81 -9.72
CA LEU A 87 -2.29 -10.80 -10.38
C LEU A 87 -1.07 -10.49 -9.51
N VAL A 88 0.12 -10.73 -10.06
CA VAL A 88 1.40 -10.41 -9.41
C VAL A 88 1.94 -9.12 -10.02
N ILE A 89 2.06 -8.07 -9.20
CA ILE A 89 2.71 -6.83 -9.61
C ILE A 89 4.18 -6.87 -9.18
N ALA A 90 5.08 -6.92 -10.15
CA ALA A 90 6.52 -6.77 -9.95
C ALA A 90 6.95 -5.33 -10.19
N GLY A 91 6.98 -4.54 -9.12
CA GLY A 91 7.21 -3.10 -9.19
C GLY A 91 7.39 -2.46 -7.83
N GLY A 92 7.37 -1.12 -7.81
CA GLY A 92 7.32 -0.32 -6.58
C GLY A 92 5.89 0.08 -6.21
N ASP A 93 5.76 0.90 -5.16
CA ASP A 93 4.47 1.36 -4.64
C ASP A 93 3.58 2.01 -5.73
N GLY A 94 4.17 2.78 -6.66
CA GLY A 94 3.45 3.39 -7.78
C GLY A 94 2.84 2.39 -8.77
N SER A 95 3.54 1.29 -9.08
CA SER A 95 2.99 0.22 -9.94
C SER A 95 1.81 -0.49 -9.29
N ILE A 96 1.79 -0.57 -7.96
CA ILE A 96 0.68 -1.14 -7.20
C ILE A 96 -0.50 -0.15 -7.18
N ASN A 97 -0.22 1.15 -7.08
CA ASN A 97 -1.22 2.20 -7.20
C ASN A 97 -1.88 2.24 -8.60
N GLU A 98 -1.10 2.02 -9.68
CA GLU A 98 -1.64 1.86 -11.03
C GLU A 98 -2.63 0.69 -11.10
N ALA A 99 -2.27 -0.48 -10.55
CA ALA A 99 -3.16 -1.63 -10.49
C ALA A 99 -4.45 -1.32 -9.71
N LEU A 100 -4.33 -0.69 -8.54
CA LEU A 100 -5.48 -0.27 -7.73
C LEU A 100 -6.38 0.73 -8.48
N THR A 101 -5.79 1.65 -9.24
CA THR A 101 -6.53 2.60 -10.09
C THR A 101 -7.34 1.86 -11.15
N GLY A 102 -6.72 0.94 -11.88
CA GLY A 102 -7.44 0.11 -12.86
C GLY A 102 -8.56 -0.71 -12.22
N PHE A 103 -8.29 -1.29 -11.05
CA PHE A 103 -9.26 -2.10 -10.36
C PHE A 103 -10.53 -1.35 -9.99
N GLN A 104 -10.52 -0.01 -9.83
CA GLN A 104 -11.73 0.78 -9.55
C GLN A 104 -12.91 0.45 -10.48
N SER A 105 -12.63 0.09 -11.74
CA SER A 105 -13.63 -0.22 -12.75
C SER A 105 -14.11 -1.68 -12.78
N ILE A 106 -13.49 -2.58 -12.00
CA ILE A 106 -13.86 -4.00 -11.99
C ILE A 106 -14.48 -4.42 -10.66
N LEU A 107 -15.57 -5.19 -10.68
CA LEU A 107 -16.31 -5.56 -9.46
C LEU A 107 -15.58 -6.59 -8.58
N ALA A 108 -14.95 -7.58 -9.22
CA ALA A 108 -14.28 -8.69 -8.56
C ALA A 108 -12.82 -8.77 -9.02
N PRO A 109 -11.92 -7.92 -8.49
CA PRO A 109 -10.51 -7.95 -8.85
C PRO A 109 -9.86 -9.27 -8.42
N PRO A 110 -8.84 -9.75 -9.16
CA PRO A 110 -8.07 -10.93 -8.78
C PRO A 110 -7.34 -10.71 -7.46
N ALA A 111 -6.92 -11.81 -6.82
CA ALA A 111 -6.04 -11.70 -5.65
C ALA A 111 -4.71 -11.06 -6.06
N LEU A 112 -4.32 -10.00 -5.36
CA LEU A 112 -3.10 -9.25 -5.64
C LEU A 112 -1.92 -9.88 -4.90
N ALA A 113 -0.79 -10.04 -5.58
CA ALA A 113 0.49 -10.34 -4.96
C ALA A 113 1.54 -9.34 -5.46
N VAL A 114 2.61 -9.15 -4.68
CA VAL A 114 3.64 -8.16 -5.01
C VAL A 114 5.02 -8.80 -5.00
N VAL A 115 5.79 -8.54 -6.06
CA VAL A 115 7.25 -8.70 -6.06
C VAL A 115 7.85 -7.32 -5.84
N PRO A 116 8.42 -7.02 -4.65
CA PRO A 116 8.90 -5.68 -4.34
C PRO A 116 10.17 -5.36 -5.13
N CYS A 117 10.01 -4.58 -6.20
CA CYS A 117 11.10 -4.15 -7.10
C CYS A 117 11.36 -2.64 -7.05
N GLY A 118 10.65 -1.88 -6.20
CA GLY A 118 10.84 -0.43 -6.03
C GLY A 118 11.95 -0.05 -5.05
N THR A 119 12.22 1.26 -4.96
CA THR A 119 13.25 1.82 -4.06
C THR A 119 12.78 1.97 -2.61
N ALA A 120 11.48 2.24 -2.41
CA ALA A 120 10.91 2.42 -1.08
C ALA A 120 10.19 1.17 -0.57
N ASN A 121 9.31 0.59 -1.41
CA ASN A 121 8.52 -0.62 -1.11
C ASN A 121 7.83 -0.52 0.25
N VAL A 122 7.20 0.62 0.51
CA VAL A 122 6.56 0.89 1.80
C VAL A 122 5.44 -0.11 2.06
N LEU A 123 4.62 -0.42 1.06
CA LEU A 123 3.56 -1.42 1.21
C LEU A 123 4.13 -2.82 1.51
N ALA A 124 5.27 -3.16 0.90
CA ALA A 124 5.94 -4.42 1.19
C ALA A 124 6.44 -4.48 2.65
N GLN A 125 6.92 -3.36 3.18
CA GLN A 125 7.30 -3.24 4.58
C GLN A 125 6.09 -3.35 5.52
N GLU A 126 4.98 -2.68 5.22
CA GLU A 126 3.73 -2.76 5.99
C GLU A 126 3.23 -4.20 6.15
N LEU A 127 3.30 -4.96 5.07
CA LEU A 127 2.77 -6.33 5.01
C LEU A 127 3.81 -7.41 5.33
N GLY A 128 5.07 -7.03 5.60
CA GLY A 128 6.16 -7.97 5.87
C GLY A 128 6.50 -8.87 4.69
N LEU A 129 6.35 -8.38 3.45
CA LEU A 129 6.55 -9.19 2.25
C LEU A 129 8.02 -9.63 2.09
N PRO A 130 8.27 -10.86 1.62
CA PRO A 130 9.60 -11.37 1.41
C PRO A 130 10.20 -10.73 0.15
N SER A 131 11.54 -10.63 0.11
CA SER A 131 12.29 -10.17 -1.06
C SER A 131 12.93 -11.29 -1.86
N ARG A 132 13.06 -12.50 -1.28
CA ARG A 132 13.71 -13.64 -1.92
C ARG A 132 12.74 -14.32 -2.90
N PRO A 133 13.16 -14.61 -4.16
CA PRO A 133 12.31 -15.23 -5.17
C PRO A 133 11.58 -16.50 -4.69
N ASP A 134 12.30 -17.41 -4.02
CA ASP A 134 11.74 -18.65 -3.49
C ASP A 134 10.63 -18.41 -2.46
N ARG A 135 10.83 -17.43 -1.57
CA ARG A 135 9.87 -17.07 -0.53
C ARG A 135 8.64 -16.36 -1.10
N ILE A 136 8.83 -15.57 -2.16
CA ILE A 136 7.74 -14.93 -2.90
C ILE A 136 6.89 -15.99 -3.60
N ALA A 137 7.52 -16.94 -4.28
CA ALA A 137 6.79 -18.06 -4.90
C ALA A 137 6.04 -18.88 -3.85
N ASP A 138 6.67 -19.22 -2.72
CA ASP A 138 6.00 -19.90 -1.60
C ASP A 138 4.79 -19.12 -1.07
N MET A 139 4.93 -17.81 -0.90
CA MET A 139 3.85 -16.92 -0.48
C MET A 139 2.67 -16.96 -1.46
N ILE A 140 2.95 -16.87 -2.77
CA ILE A 140 1.94 -16.94 -3.83
C ILE A 140 1.23 -18.30 -3.83
N LEU A 141 1.97 -19.40 -3.69
CA LEU A 141 1.42 -20.76 -3.68
C LEU A 141 0.57 -21.05 -2.44
N ARG A 142 0.98 -20.55 -1.26
CA ARG A 142 0.22 -20.71 -0.01
C ARG A 142 -1.10 -19.95 0.00
N ARG A 143 -1.18 -18.87 -0.81
CA ARG A 143 -2.39 -18.07 -1.02
C ARG A 143 -3.06 -17.59 0.28
N ARG A 144 -2.28 -17.32 1.33
CA ARG A 144 -2.79 -16.66 2.54
C ARG A 144 -3.10 -15.22 2.22
N THR A 145 -4.27 -14.73 2.64
CA THR A 145 -4.74 -13.40 2.26
C THR A 145 -5.03 -12.51 3.46
N LYS A 146 -4.94 -11.21 3.21
CA LYS A 146 -5.51 -10.15 4.04
C LYS A 146 -6.29 -9.19 3.16
N ASN A 147 -7.18 -8.44 3.77
CA ASN A 147 -7.73 -7.26 3.13
C ASN A 147 -6.63 -6.21 2.96
N LEU A 148 -6.66 -5.50 1.84
CA LEU A 148 -5.89 -4.29 1.59
C LEU A 148 -6.89 -3.16 1.40
N HIS A 149 -6.99 -2.30 2.40
CA HIS A 149 -7.79 -1.10 2.36
C HIS A 149 -6.98 0.06 1.79
N TYR A 150 -7.64 0.99 1.12
CA TYR A 150 -7.06 2.17 0.50
C TYR A 150 -7.92 3.40 0.79
N GLY A 151 -7.42 4.59 0.48
CA GLY A 151 -8.21 5.82 0.50
C GLY A 151 -8.39 6.40 -0.90
N LEU A 152 -9.30 7.35 -1.02
CA LEU A 152 -9.53 8.15 -2.22
C LEU A 152 -9.23 9.61 -1.90
N ALA A 153 -8.54 10.30 -2.79
CA ALA A 153 -8.37 11.73 -2.78
C ALA A 153 -8.90 12.27 -4.12
N ASP A 154 -9.99 13.04 -4.07
CA ASP A 154 -10.76 13.50 -5.23
C ASP A 154 -11.05 12.37 -6.24
N GLY A 155 -11.42 11.19 -5.72
CA GLY A 155 -11.69 9.97 -6.49
C GLY A 155 -10.45 9.17 -6.91
N ARG A 156 -9.23 9.73 -6.82
CA ARG A 156 -7.99 9.02 -7.13
C ARG A 156 -7.55 8.17 -5.94
N PRO A 157 -7.18 6.89 -6.14
CA PRO A 157 -6.82 6.04 -5.01
C PRO A 157 -5.41 6.32 -4.50
N PHE A 158 -5.21 6.12 -3.20
CA PHE A 158 -3.91 6.09 -2.56
C PHE A 158 -3.81 4.88 -1.61
N LEU A 159 -2.64 4.24 -1.60
CA LEU A 159 -2.34 3.05 -0.80
C LEU A 159 -1.67 3.41 0.53
N LEU A 160 -0.89 4.47 0.53
CA LEU A 160 -0.05 4.87 1.65
C LEU A 160 -0.61 6.14 2.27
N MET A 161 -0.66 7.22 1.50
CA MET A 161 -1.03 8.54 2.03
C MET A 161 -1.34 9.58 0.96
N VAL A 162 -2.07 10.60 1.39
CA VAL A 162 -2.21 11.89 0.73
C VAL A 162 -1.78 12.98 1.70
N SER A 163 -1.11 14.02 1.20
CA SER A 163 -0.79 15.17 2.05
C SER A 163 -0.87 16.49 1.32
N ALA A 164 -1.07 17.56 2.09
CA ALA A 164 -0.97 18.94 1.66
C ALA A 164 -0.05 19.69 2.62
N GLY A 165 0.87 20.49 2.07
CA GLY A 165 1.83 21.27 2.85
C GLY A 165 3.26 21.16 2.33
N PHE A 166 4.23 21.38 3.22
CA PHE A 166 5.63 21.49 2.82
C PHE A 166 6.20 20.20 2.23
N ASP A 167 5.73 19.02 2.66
CA ASP A 167 6.19 17.73 2.17
C ASP A 167 5.74 17.48 0.71
N ALA A 168 4.51 17.85 0.38
CA ALA A 168 4.01 17.85 -0.98
C ALA A 168 4.78 18.85 -1.84
N LEU A 169 5.08 20.05 -1.32
CA LEU A 169 5.96 20.98 -2.03
C LEU A 169 7.35 20.37 -2.31
N VAL A 170 7.91 19.61 -1.36
CA VAL A 170 9.15 18.85 -1.59
C VAL A 170 8.96 17.85 -2.73
N VAL A 171 7.89 17.05 -2.71
CA VAL A 171 7.58 16.08 -3.78
C VAL A 171 7.50 16.75 -5.16
N HIS A 172 6.84 17.90 -5.27
CA HIS A 172 6.73 18.67 -6.52
C HIS A 172 8.06 19.28 -6.98
N THR A 173 8.98 19.58 -6.06
CA THR A 173 10.20 20.35 -6.35
C THR A 173 11.47 19.51 -6.43
N VAL A 174 11.45 18.24 -6.03
CA VAL A 174 12.60 17.35 -6.19
C VAL A 174 12.90 17.18 -7.68
N PRO A 175 14.08 17.60 -8.16
CA PRO A 175 14.43 17.44 -9.57
C PRO A 175 14.50 15.96 -9.95
N LEU A 176 13.95 15.57 -11.11
CA LEU A 176 13.98 14.19 -11.58
C LEU A 176 15.39 13.60 -11.65
N THR A 177 16.37 14.42 -12.06
CA THR A 177 17.79 14.04 -12.08
C THR A 177 18.32 13.74 -10.69
N LEU A 178 17.93 14.51 -9.68
CA LEU A 178 18.32 14.30 -8.29
C LEU A 178 17.60 13.08 -7.69
N LYS A 179 16.29 12.92 -7.97
CA LYS A 179 15.50 11.72 -7.59
C LYS A 179 16.17 10.45 -8.11
N ARG A 180 16.57 10.43 -9.39
CA ARG A 180 17.24 9.27 -10.02
C ARG A 180 18.63 9.00 -9.45
N ARG A 181 19.43 10.04 -9.15
CA ARG A 181 20.82 9.88 -8.66
C ARG A 181 20.91 9.58 -7.16
N LEU A 182 20.07 10.21 -6.34
CA LEU A 182 20.19 10.20 -4.88
C LEU A 182 18.99 9.56 -4.16
N GLY A 183 17.93 9.18 -4.89
CA GLY A 183 16.75 8.52 -4.31
C GLY A 183 16.16 9.30 -3.13
N LYS A 184 16.07 8.65 -1.97
CA LYS A 184 15.54 9.22 -0.72
C LYS A 184 16.31 10.45 -0.23
N LEU A 185 17.63 10.53 -0.50
CA LEU A 185 18.44 11.67 -0.07
C LEU A 185 18.08 12.96 -0.82
N ALA A 186 17.55 12.86 -2.05
CA ALA A 186 17.05 14.01 -2.79
C ALA A 186 15.88 14.71 -2.07
N TYR A 187 15.01 13.92 -1.43
CA TYR A 187 13.88 14.42 -0.66
C TYR A 187 14.35 15.15 0.60
N VAL A 188 15.35 14.62 1.32
CA VAL A 188 15.91 15.25 2.52
C VAL A 188 16.55 16.60 2.19
N ILE A 189 17.37 16.66 1.13
CA ILE A 189 18.03 17.91 0.69
C ILE A 189 16.99 18.96 0.29
N THR A 190 15.98 18.55 -0.47
CA THR A 190 14.90 19.47 -0.90
C THR A 190 14.06 19.92 0.29
N ALA A 191 13.74 19.04 1.24
CA ALA A 191 13.04 19.40 2.47
C ALA A 191 13.77 20.46 3.28
N PHE A 192 15.10 20.34 3.42
CA PHE A 192 15.89 21.35 4.11
C PHE A 192 15.84 22.71 3.40
N LYS A 193 15.93 22.72 2.05
CA LYS A 193 15.80 23.95 1.26
C LYS A 193 14.42 24.58 1.43
N GLN A 194 13.34 23.80 1.34
CA GLN A 194 11.98 24.32 1.49
C GLN A 194 11.70 24.83 2.91
N ALA A 195 12.26 24.19 3.95
CA ALA A 195 12.10 24.63 5.33
C ALA A 195 12.64 26.05 5.60
N THR A 196 13.55 26.55 4.77
CA THR A 196 14.11 27.91 4.87
C THR A 196 13.31 28.99 4.12
N ARG A 197 12.29 28.61 3.35
CA ARG A 197 11.49 29.55 2.54
C ARG A 197 10.34 30.18 3.33
N PRO A 198 9.76 31.30 2.85
CA PRO A 198 8.62 31.96 3.50
C PRO A 198 7.46 30.98 3.75
N ARG A 199 6.79 31.15 4.90
CA ARG A 199 5.81 30.20 5.45
C ARG A 199 4.61 30.01 4.53
N HIS A 200 4.09 28.78 4.53
CA HIS A 200 2.90 28.40 3.78
C HIS A 200 1.62 28.89 4.48
N SER A 201 0.57 29.09 3.68
CA SER A 201 -0.78 29.35 4.17
C SER A 201 -1.24 28.25 5.12
N ASP A 202 -2.03 28.64 6.13
CA ASP A 202 -2.63 27.73 7.08
C ASP A 202 -3.60 26.79 6.34
N LEU A 203 -3.53 25.50 6.67
CA LEU A 203 -4.47 24.49 6.22
C LEU A 203 -5.58 24.37 7.24
N VAL A 204 -6.82 24.25 6.77
CA VAL A 204 -7.97 23.89 7.59
C VAL A 204 -8.42 22.50 7.14
N VAL A 205 -8.33 21.54 8.05
CA VAL A 205 -8.80 20.17 7.85
C VAL A 205 -10.11 20.01 8.60
N GLU A 206 -11.19 19.74 7.87
CA GLU A 206 -12.45 19.28 8.43
C GLU A 206 -12.47 17.75 8.33
N ALA A 207 -12.34 17.04 9.46
CA ALA A 207 -12.30 15.58 9.52
C ALA A 207 -13.46 15.06 10.37
N ASP A 208 -14.36 14.29 9.76
CA ASP A 208 -15.56 13.74 10.41
C ASP A 208 -16.36 14.77 11.27
N GLY A 209 -16.44 16.02 10.80
CA GLY A 209 -17.16 17.12 11.46
C GLY A 209 -16.35 17.93 12.46
N GLU A 210 -15.09 17.57 12.72
CA GLU A 210 -14.17 18.35 13.56
C GLU A 210 -13.17 19.13 12.72
N GLN A 211 -12.91 20.39 13.09
CA GLN A 211 -11.95 21.23 12.39
C GLN A 211 -10.60 21.31 13.12
N ILE A 212 -9.51 21.22 12.34
CA ILE A 212 -8.13 21.36 12.80
C ILE A 212 -7.40 22.32 11.86
N THR A 213 -6.80 23.37 12.44
CA THR A 213 -5.87 24.24 11.71
C THR A 213 -4.44 23.71 11.86
N CYS A 214 -3.74 23.55 10.75
CA CYS A 214 -2.37 23.03 10.74
C CYS A 214 -1.51 23.62 9.61
N ARG A 215 -0.23 23.25 9.59
CA ARG A 215 0.76 23.65 8.57
C ARG A 215 1.10 22.55 7.58
N LEU A 216 0.86 21.31 7.98
CA LEU A 216 0.95 20.11 7.17
C LEU A 216 -0.15 19.15 7.63
N ALA A 217 -0.92 18.65 6.68
CA ALA A 217 -1.88 17.57 6.89
C ALA A 217 -1.44 16.35 6.08
N VAL A 218 -1.17 15.23 6.76
CA VAL A 218 -0.95 13.93 6.13
C VAL A 218 -2.11 13.02 6.52
N ILE A 219 -2.89 12.56 5.55
CA ILE A 219 -3.91 11.54 5.76
C ILE A 219 -3.32 10.22 5.28
N THR A 220 -3.16 9.26 6.20
CA THR A 220 -2.41 8.03 5.96
C THR A 220 -3.24 6.77 6.20
N LYS A 221 -3.03 5.78 5.34
CA LYS A 221 -3.49 4.40 5.47
C LYS A 221 -2.41 3.49 6.06
N ALA A 222 -1.14 3.80 5.75
CA ALA A 222 0.04 3.06 6.17
C ALA A 222 0.67 3.64 7.45
N ALA A 223 1.33 2.79 8.23
CA ALA A 223 2.09 3.24 9.39
C ALA A 223 3.40 3.95 9.02
N HIS A 224 4.00 3.55 7.91
CA HIS A 224 5.30 3.99 7.44
C HIS A 224 5.21 5.09 6.37
N TYR A 225 6.20 5.99 6.36
CA TYR A 225 6.31 7.15 5.47
C TYR A 225 7.67 7.15 4.77
N GLY A 226 7.68 7.10 3.43
CA GLY A 226 8.91 7.25 2.62
C GLY A 226 9.99 6.18 2.85
N GLY A 227 9.64 5.03 3.41
CA GLY A 227 10.57 3.98 3.82
C GLY A 227 10.30 3.54 5.25
N PRO A 228 11.33 3.30 6.09
CA PRO A 228 11.14 2.66 7.39
C PRO A 228 10.68 3.61 8.51
N PHE A 229 10.24 4.81 8.19
CA PHE A 229 9.92 5.83 9.18
C PHE A 229 8.45 5.73 9.59
N VAL A 230 8.17 5.52 10.87
CA VAL A 230 6.80 5.34 11.37
C VAL A 230 6.16 6.71 11.62
N ILE A 231 5.21 7.09 10.77
CA ILE A 231 4.45 8.34 10.89
C ILE A 231 3.21 8.18 11.79
N CYS A 232 2.54 7.03 11.74
CA CYS A 232 1.37 6.71 12.56
C CYS A 232 1.37 5.22 12.93
N GLY A 233 1.81 4.86 14.14
CA GLY A 233 1.93 3.45 14.55
C GLY A 233 0.59 2.71 14.66
N LYS A 234 -0.54 3.43 14.67
CA LYS A 234 -1.91 2.89 14.71
C LYS A 234 -2.50 2.62 13.32
N ALA A 235 -1.92 3.18 12.27
CA ALA A 235 -2.38 2.93 10.92
C ALA A 235 -2.03 1.49 10.51
N ASN A 236 -2.95 0.83 9.82
CA ASN A 236 -2.79 -0.54 9.38
C ASN A 236 -3.47 -0.71 8.03
N VAL A 237 -2.71 -1.01 6.97
CA VAL A 237 -3.24 -1.18 5.61
C VAL A 237 -4.27 -2.30 5.47
N SER A 238 -4.32 -3.24 6.42
CA SER A 238 -5.26 -4.36 6.44
C SER A 238 -6.55 -4.14 7.21
N GLU A 239 -6.69 -3.01 7.89
CA GLU A 239 -7.92 -2.63 8.60
C GLU A 239 -8.60 -1.44 7.90
N PRO A 240 -9.93 -1.27 8.02
CA PRO A 240 -10.60 -0.07 7.54
C PRO A 240 -10.14 1.18 8.32
N GLY A 241 -10.46 2.36 7.79
CA GLY A 241 -10.14 3.64 8.38
C GLY A 241 -8.83 4.27 7.89
N LEU A 242 -8.76 5.58 8.08
CA LEU A 242 -7.62 6.45 7.80
C LEU A 242 -7.19 7.16 9.09
N TYR A 243 -6.01 7.79 9.05
CA TYR A 243 -5.52 8.65 10.13
C TYR A 243 -5.06 9.99 9.60
N LEU A 244 -5.51 11.09 10.20
CA LEU A 244 -4.88 12.39 10.06
C LEU A 244 -3.66 12.47 10.98
N VAL A 245 -2.54 12.90 10.42
CA VAL A 245 -1.34 13.36 11.12
C VAL A 245 -1.12 14.82 10.74
N ALA A 246 -1.52 15.72 11.65
CA ALA A 246 -1.46 17.15 11.43
C ALA A 246 -0.31 17.77 12.22
N LEU A 247 0.62 18.44 11.53
CA LEU A 247 1.65 19.26 12.17
C LEU A 247 1.11 20.69 12.33
N THR A 248 0.92 21.14 13.57
CA THR A 248 0.28 22.44 13.86
C THR A 248 1.22 23.65 13.73
N ASN A 249 2.52 23.40 13.59
CA ASN A 249 3.56 24.45 13.59
C ASN A 249 4.70 24.11 12.62
N ASP A 250 5.13 25.06 11.79
CA ASP A 250 6.19 24.93 10.78
C ASP A 250 7.47 25.69 11.14
N ARG A 251 7.59 26.23 12.35
CA ARG A 251 8.84 26.84 12.83
C ARG A 251 9.95 25.78 12.85
N ILE A 252 11.18 26.18 12.54
CA ILE A 252 12.33 25.25 12.49
C ILE A 252 12.44 24.32 13.72
N PRO A 253 12.29 24.78 14.97
CA PRO A 253 12.33 23.86 16.12
C PRO A 253 11.18 22.84 16.16
N SER A 254 10.01 23.20 15.63
CA SER A 254 8.89 22.26 15.43
C SER A 254 9.27 21.19 14.41
N LEU A 255 9.72 21.62 13.22
CA LEU A 255 10.11 20.72 12.13
C LEU A 255 11.22 19.76 12.54
N VAL A 256 12.25 20.24 13.25
CA VAL A 256 13.33 19.40 13.78
C VAL A 256 12.78 18.38 14.77
N ARG A 257 11.90 18.79 15.69
CA ARG A 257 11.29 17.87 16.67
C ARG A 257 10.40 16.83 16.00
N ALA A 258 9.60 17.22 15.03
CA ALA A 258 8.77 16.31 14.23
C ALA A 258 9.65 15.33 13.44
N GLY A 259 10.73 15.80 12.81
CA GLY A 259 11.69 14.95 12.12
C GLY A 259 12.34 13.92 13.05
N VAL A 260 12.80 14.33 14.25
CA VAL A 260 13.35 13.40 15.25
C VAL A 260 12.29 12.42 15.75
N ALA A 261 11.04 12.87 15.94
CA ALA A 261 9.93 12.01 16.33
C ALA A 261 9.63 10.97 15.25
N LEU A 262 9.62 11.35 13.97
CA LEU A 262 9.42 10.45 12.82
C LEU A 262 10.53 9.40 12.74
N LEU A 263 11.80 9.82 12.85
CA LEU A 263 12.95 8.90 12.85
C LEU A 263 12.91 7.89 14.00
N ARG A 264 12.34 8.28 15.15
CA ARG A 264 12.20 7.43 16.34
C ARG A 264 10.88 6.66 16.38
N GLY A 265 9.98 6.84 15.41
CA GLY A 265 8.63 6.27 15.42
C GLY A 265 7.77 6.74 16.60
N ARG A 266 7.91 7.99 17.01
CA ARG A 266 7.27 8.59 18.19
C ARG A 266 6.46 9.85 17.86
N MET A 267 5.91 9.92 16.64
CA MET A 267 5.07 11.06 16.21
C MET A 267 3.91 11.34 17.17
N GLU A 268 3.29 10.29 17.72
CA GLU A 268 2.22 10.40 18.74
C GLU A 268 2.63 11.15 20.02
N ARG A 269 3.93 11.23 20.32
CA ARG A 269 4.46 11.93 21.50
C ARG A 269 4.97 13.34 21.16
N CYS A 270 4.90 13.73 19.89
CA CYS A 270 5.37 15.04 19.47
C CYS A 270 4.28 16.09 19.77
N ARG A 271 4.58 17.04 20.66
CA ARG A 271 3.61 18.08 21.09
C ARG A 271 3.07 18.99 19.97
N ASP A 272 3.72 19.03 18.81
CA ASP A 272 3.29 19.83 17.66
C ASP A 272 2.52 18.98 16.63
N VAL A 273 2.24 17.72 16.94
CA VAL A 273 1.56 16.77 16.07
C VAL A 273 0.25 16.35 16.72
N VAL A 274 -0.83 16.43 15.95
CA VAL A 274 -2.14 15.88 16.29
C VAL A 274 -2.36 14.65 15.42
N ILE A 275 -2.70 13.51 16.03
CA ILE A 275 -3.05 12.28 15.31
C ILE A 275 -4.48 11.90 15.67
N ARG A 276 -5.34 11.71 14.65
CA ARG A 276 -6.73 11.30 14.84
C ARG A 276 -7.17 10.28 13.78
N PRO A 277 -7.96 9.26 14.14
CA PRO A 277 -8.63 8.43 13.14
C PRO A 277 -9.65 9.28 12.39
N LEU A 278 -9.91 8.92 11.13
CA LEU A 278 -11.00 9.50 10.34
C LEU A 278 -11.51 8.55 9.27
N THR A 279 -12.70 8.85 8.77
CA THR A 279 -13.27 8.21 7.56
C THR A 279 -13.33 9.16 6.37
N ARG A 280 -13.53 10.46 6.61
CA ARG A 280 -13.58 11.50 5.58
C ARG A 280 -12.94 12.78 6.08
N ALA A 281 -12.25 13.48 5.18
CA ALA A 281 -11.70 14.80 5.45
C ALA A 281 -11.77 15.71 4.22
N THR A 282 -11.94 17.02 4.45
CA THR A 282 -11.72 18.05 3.45
C THR A 282 -10.57 18.94 3.91
N VAL A 283 -9.58 19.15 3.03
CA VAL A 283 -8.42 20.00 3.32
C VAL A 283 -8.52 21.26 2.47
N THR A 284 -8.55 22.43 3.11
CA THR A 284 -8.67 23.72 2.45
C THR A 284 -7.56 24.68 2.90
N SER A 285 -7.36 25.76 2.15
CA SER A 285 -6.41 26.84 2.47
C SER A 285 -6.86 28.12 1.78
N ALA A 286 -6.50 29.27 2.36
CA ALA A 286 -6.77 30.59 1.76
C ALA A 286 -6.00 30.83 0.46
N ALA A 287 -4.88 30.13 0.24
CA ALA A 287 -4.13 30.13 -1.01
C ALA A 287 -3.85 28.69 -1.46
N PRO A 288 -3.66 28.43 -2.77
CA PRO A 288 -3.28 27.11 -3.27
C PRO A 288 -2.07 26.51 -2.56
N VAL A 289 -2.24 25.34 -1.94
CA VAL A 289 -1.15 24.57 -1.34
C VAL A 289 -0.98 23.26 -2.11
N ALA A 290 0.26 22.94 -2.48
CA ALA A 290 0.61 21.71 -3.18
C ALA A 290 0.17 20.47 -2.39
N ALA A 291 -0.26 19.46 -3.14
CA ALA A 291 -0.63 18.17 -2.59
C ALA A 291 0.06 17.00 -3.30
N GLN A 292 0.12 15.84 -2.65
CA GLN A 292 0.77 14.64 -3.14
C GLN A 292 -0.03 13.39 -2.77
N ILE A 293 0.08 12.34 -3.59
CA ILE A 293 -0.42 10.99 -3.32
C ILE A 293 0.73 10.02 -3.43
N ASP A 294 0.90 9.16 -2.42
CA ASP A 294 1.88 8.06 -2.39
C ASP A 294 3.33 8.45 -2.79
N GLY A 295 3.71 9.71 -2.56
CA GLY A 295 5.01 10.27 -2.89
C GLY A 295 5.15 10.85 -4.29
N ASP A 296 4.04 10.95 -5.04
CA ASP A 296 3.95 11.59 -6.35
C ASP A 296 3.09 12.88 -6.32
N PRO A 297 3.40 13.88 -7.16
CA PRO A 297 2.64 15.13 -7.23
C PRO A 297 1.14 14.92 -7.50
N PHE A 298 0.27 15.54 -6.71
CA PHE A 298 -1.18 15.45 -6.83
C PHE A 298 -1.84 16.81 -6.58
N GLY A 299 -1.91 17.65 -7.61
CA GLY A 299 -2.70 18.89 -7.59
C GLY A 299 -2.38 19.86 -6.44
N ILE A 300 -3.41 20.58 -6.01
CA ILE A 300 -3.41 21.60 -4.96
C ILE A 300 -4.72 21.55 -4.17
N THR A 301 -4.77 22.16 -2.98
CA THR A 301 -6.02 22.37 -2.22
C THR A 301 -7.06 23.18 -3.02
N PRO A 302 -8.38 22.97 -2.81
CA PRO A 302 -8.97 22.05 -1.83
C PRO A 302 -8.87 20.58 -2.23
N LEU A 303 -8.86 19.68 -1.25
CA LEU A 303 -8.87 18.22 -1.45
C LEU A 303 -10.01 17.59 -0.66
N THR A 304 -10.70 16.63 -1.26
CA THR A 304 -11.62 15.74 -0.56
C THR A 304 -11.00 14.37 -0.43
N ILE A 305 -10.86 13.88 0.80
CA ILE A 305 -10.25 12.60 1.14
C ILE A 305 -11.29 11.73 1.81
N GLU A 306 -11.39 10.47 1.42
CA GLU A 306 -12.29 9.51 2.05
C GLU A 306 -11.70 8.11 2.05
N GLN A 307 -12.19 7.27 2.97
CA GLN A 307 -11.89 5.85 2.94
C GLN A 307 -12.46 5.22 1.67
N GLY A 308 -11.66 4.34 1.03
CA GLY A 308 -12.13 3.55 -0.10
C GLY A 308 -13.34 2.69 0.27
N PRO A 309 -14.32 2.52 -0.63
CA PRO A 309 -15.58 1.83 -0.33
C PRO A 309 -15.42 0.31 -0.18
N ARG A 310 -14.25 -0.24 -0.53
CA ARG A 310 -13.95 -1.67 -0.54
C ARG A 310 -12.48 -1.92 -0.23
N SER A 311 -12.15 -3.18 0.03
CA SER A 311 -10.77 -3.66 0.11
C SER A 311 -10.44 -4.54 -1.09
N LEU A 312 -9.15 -4.66 -1.39
CA LEU A 312 -8.62 -5.69 -2.29
C LEU A 312 -8.19 -6.91 -1.49
N THR A 313 -8.23 -8.09 -2.12
CA THR A 313 -7.63 -9.30 -1.54
C THR A 313 -6.14 -9.30 -1.86
N MET A 314 -5.28 -9.25 -0.84
CA MET A 314 -3.82 -9.25 -0.98
C MET A 314 -3.23 -10.53 -0.41
N ILE A 315 -2.36 -11.20 -1.18
CA ILE A 315 -1.60 -12.36 -0.74
C ILE A 315 -0.41 -11.90 0.11
N VAL A 316 -0.25 -12.52 1.27
CA VAL A 316 0.76 -12.21 2.28
C VAL A 316 1.42 -13.49 2.83
N PRO A 317 2.57 -13.41 3.53
CA PRO A 317 3.33 -14.58 4.01
C PRO A 317 2.61 -15.55 4.97
#